data_AF-A0A2W6W070-F1
#
_entry.id   AF-A0A2W6W070-F1
#
_cell.length_a   1.000
_cell.length_b   1.000
_cell.length_c   1.000
_cell.angle_alpha   90.00
_cell.angle_beta   90.00
_cell.angle_gamma   90.00
#
_symmetry.space_group_name_H-M   'P 1'
#
loop_
_entity.id
_entity.type
_entity.pdbx_description
1 polymer ?
#
loop_
_entity_poly.entity_id
_entity_poly.type
_entity_poly.pdbx_seq_one_letter_code
_entity_poly.pdbx_strand_id
1 'polypeptide(L)'
;MAIAPSASAGAIAGCKTLDTRLTPQQSSEYARLAADAMTAKIRPKDVKIRQYMQSGAWSAVYISTPVSENGMMFFLSDRKTKQFKGVWGGWATPDDRKELISWAEGIGAPPTLARCFADSVTAR
;
A
#
# COMPACT_ATOMS: atom_id res chain seq x y z
N MET A 1 -15.25 -28.21 -27.15
CA MET A 1 -15.76 -26.96 -26.55
C MET A 1 -15.23 -26.91 -25.13
N ALA A 2 -14.45 -25.87 -24.82
CA ALA A 2 -13.67 -25.75 -23.59
C ALA A 2 -14.54 -25.26 -22.42
N ILE A 3 -14.15 -25.63 -21.19
CA ILE A 3 -14.24 -24.73 -20.05
C ILE A 3 -13.03 -25.03 -19.15
N ALA A 4 -12.00 -24.19 -19.24
CA ALA A 4 -10.93 -24.18 -18.25
C ALA A 4 -11.51 -23.53 -16.96
N PRO A 5 -11.23 -24.05 -15.77
CA PRO A 5 -11.58 -23.36 -14.54
C PRO A 5 -10.76 -22.08 -14.46
N SER A 6 -11.43 -20.93 -14.59
CA SER A 6 -10.86 -19.63 -14.25
C SER A 6 -10.43 -19.67 -12.80
N ALA A 7 -9.12 -19.67 -12.55
CA ALA A 7 -8.56 -19.39 -11.25
C ALA A 7 -9.03 -17.99 -10.85
N SER A 8 -10.06 -17.94 -10.00
CA SER A 8 -10.43 -16.71 -9.34
C SER A 8 -9.26 -16.36 -8.43
N ALA A 9 -8.54 -15.29 -8.77
CA ALA A 9 -7.55 -14.67 -7.90
C ALA A 9 -8.18 -14.61 -6.50
N GLY A 10 -7.65 -15.43 -5.58
CA GLY A 10 -8.17 -15.56 -4.24
C GLY A 10 -8.10 -14.18 -3.61
N ALA A 11 -9.23 -13.49 -3.56
CA ALA A 11 -9.36 -12.27 -2.78
C ALA A 11 -8.96 -12.67 -1.36
N ILE A 12 -7.72 -12.32 -0.97
CA ILE A 12 -7.07 -12.65 0.29
C ILE A 12 -8.12 -12.45 1.37
N ALA A 13 -8.70 -13.54 1.88
CA ALA A 13 -9.98 -13.46 2.59
C ALA A 13 -9.87 -12.55 3.84
N GLY A 14 -8.68 -12.44 4.43
CA GLY A 14 -8.37 -11.53 5.53
C GLY A 14 -8.32 -10.04 5.16
N CYS A 15 -8.04 -9.70 3.90
CA CYS A 15 -7.90 -8.31 3.45
C CYS A 15 -9.21 -7.66 3.02
N LYS A 16 -10.29 -8.45 2.96
CA LYS A 16 -11.66 -7.94 2.73
C LYS A 16 -12.12 -7.00 3.84
N THR A 17 -11.48 -7.03 5.00
CA THR A 17 -11.78 -6.15 6.13
C THR A 17 -11.17 -4.76 6.01
N LEU A 18 -10.24 -4.55 5.06
CA LEU A 18 -9.64 -3.24 4.81
C LEU A 18 -10.54 -2.40 3.91
N ASP A 19 -10.63 -1.11 4.19
CA ASP A 19 -11.23 -0.19 3.23
C ASP A 19 -10.22 0.06 2.11
N THR A 20 -10.59 -0.39 0.91
CA THR A 20 -9.79 -0.22 -0.31
C THR A 20 -10.35 0.86 -1.22
N ARG A 21 -11.47 1.50 -0.84
CA ARG A 21 -12.08 2.57 -1.64
C ARG A 21 -11.29 3.85 -1.48
N LEU A 22 -10.76 4.33 -2.58
CA LEU A 22 -10.07 5.61 -2.66
C LEU A 22 -11.01 6.66 -3.26
N THR A 23 -11.40 7.66 -2.47
CA THR A 23 -12.15 8.81 -2.99
C THR A 23 -11.23 9.75 -3.77
N PRO A 24 -11.75 10.60 -4.68
CA PRO A 24 -10.94 11.61 -5.38
C PRO A 24 -10.21 12.54 -4.41
N GLN A 25 -10.86 12.94 -3.31
CA GLN A 25 -10.26 13.79 -2.28
C GLN A 25 -9.09 13.09 -1.58
N GLN A 26 -9.26 11.82 -1.18
CA GLN A 26 -8.17 11.02 -0.59
C GLN A 26 -7.03 10.81 -1.60
N SER A 27 -7.36 10.57 -2.88
CA SER A 27 -6.35 10.42 -3.93
C SER A 27 -5.46 11.66 -4.05
N SER A 28 -6.05 12.86 -4.11
CA SER A 28 -5.30 14.11 -4.12
C SER A 28 -4.52 14.36 -2.82
N GLU A 29 -5.07 13.98 -1.67
CA GLU A 29 -4.39 14.09 -0.38
C GLU A 29 -3.15 13.19 -0.32
N TYR A 30 -3.27 11.91 -0.64
CA TYR A 30 -2.16 10.96 -0.62
C TYR A 30 -1.12 11.25 -1.69
N ALA A 31 -1.52 11.75 -2.86
CA ALA A 31 -0.58 12.20 -3.88
C ALA A 31 0.32 13.35 -3.37
N ARG A 32 -0.26 14.29 -2.59
CA ARG A 32 0.52 15.35 -1.94
C ARG A 32 1.43 14.80 -0.85
N LEU A 33 0.90 13.97 0.05
CA LEU A 33 1.68 13.37 1.14
C LEU A 33 2.86 12.53 0.63
N ALA A 34 2.64 11.78 -0.46
CA ALA A 34 3.68 11.02 -1.12
C ALA A 34 4.77 11.91 -1.71
N ALA A 35 4.39 12.97 -2.44
CA ALA A 35 5.35 13.93 -3.00
C ALA A 35 6.17 14.62 -1.91
N ASP A 36 5.54 15.01 -0.79
CA ASP A 36 6.20 15.66 0.34
C ASP A 36 7.18 14.72 1.09
N ALA A 37 6.89 13.41 1.10
CA ALA A 37 7.73 12.41 1.75
C ALA A 37 8.94 11.98 0.89
N MET A 38 9.01 12.37 -0.38
CA MET A 38 10.12 12.04 -1.26
C MET A 38 11.24 13.07 -1.20
N THR A 39 12.49 12.59 -1.20
CA THR A 39 13.68 13.47 -1.31
C THR A 39 13.74 14.16 -2.68
N ALA A 40 13.35 13.45 -3.74
CA ALA A 40 13.22 14.02 -5.06
C ALA A 40 12.00 14.94 -5.12
N LYS A 41 12.20 16.19 -5.56
CA LYS A 41 11.11 17.14 -5.73
C LYS A 41 10.24 16.75 -6.92
N ILE A 42 9.13 16.09 -6.65
CA ILE A 42 8.10 15.79 -7.65
C ILE A 42 6.82 16.57 -7.33
N ARG A 43 5.97 16.79 -8.34
CA ARG A 43 4.68 17.46 -8.12
C ARG A 43 3.65 16.39 -7.73
N PRO A 44 2.69 16.69 -6.85
CA PRO A 44 1.63 15.75 -6.48
C PRO A 44 0.89 15.16 -7.69
N LYS A 45 0.65 15.95 -8.75
CA LYS A 45 0.00 15.48 -9.98
C LYS A 45 0.77 14.41 -10.76
N ASP A 46 2.07 14.27 -10.50
CA ASP A 46 2.92 13.27 -11.13
C ASP A 46 2.93 11.95 -10.32
N VAL A 47 2.31 11.93 -9.12
CA VAL A 47 2.12 10.73 -8.30
C VAL A 47 0.81 10.04 -8.71
N LYS A 48 0.89 8.76 -9.06
CA LYS A 48 -0.29 7.92 -9.34
C LYS A 48 -0.53 6.98 -8.19
N ILE A 49 -1.71 7.03 -7.59
CA ILE A 49 -2.15 6.06 -6.59
C ILE A 49 -2.71 4.83 -7.30
N ARG A 50 -2.08 3.68 -7.10
CA ARG A 50 -2.47 2.40 -7.72
C ARG A 50 -3.30 1.52 -6.82
N GLN A 51 -3.02 1.55 -5.52
CA GLN A 51 -3.73 0.75 -4.53
C GLN A 51 -3.82 1.52 -3.22
N TYR A 52 -4.91 1.29 -2.51
CA TYR A 52 -5.19 1.86 -1.21
C TYR A 52 -5.66 0.78 -0.26
N MET A 53 -5.15 0.79 0.97
CA MET A 53 -5.55 -0.11 2.04
C MET A 53 -5.58 0.67 3.35
N GLN A 54 -6.74 0.73 4.01
CA GLN A 54 -6.90 1.40 5.30
C GLN A 54 -7.30 0.44 6.41
N SER A 55 -6.64 0.56 7.56
CA SER A 55 -6.97 -0.14 8.80
C SER A 55 -6.99 0.85 9.97
N GLY A 56 -8.18 1.28 10.38
CA GLY A 56 -8.34 2.33 11.39
C GLY A 56 -7.62 3.62 10.98
N ALA A 57 -6.69 4.09 11.81
CA ALA A 57 -5.89 5.28 11.55
C ALA A 57 -4.72 5.07 10.58
N TRP A 58 -4.42 3.82 10.20
CA TRP A 58 -3.32 3.50 9.32
C TRP A 58 -3.76 3.33 7.87
N SER A 59 -2.90 3.75 6.95
CA SER A 59 -3.08 3.56 5.52
C SER A 59 -1.79 3.10 4.85
N ALA A 60 -1.89 2.14 3.94
CA ALA A 60 -0.84 1.76 3.01
C ALA A 60 -1.29 2.13 1.58
N VAL A 61 -0.42 2.80 0.85
CA VAL A 61 -0.72 3.39 -0.45
C VAL A 61 0.35 3.00 -1.45
N TYR A 62 -0.05 2.22 -2.47
CA TYR A 62 0.86 1.83 -3.54
C TYR A 62 0.90 2.93 -4.59
N ILE A 63 2.10 3.46 -4.87
CA ILE A 63 2.27 4.61 -5.75
C ILE A 63 3.20 4.32 -6.91
N SER A 64 3.02 5.07 -8.00
CA SER A 64 4.00 5.24 -9.06
C SER A 64 4.41 6.69 -9.18
N THR A 65 5.68 6.91 -9.51
CA THR A 65 6.24 8.24 -9.79
C THR A 65 7.09 8.17 -11.07
N PRO A 66 7.42 9.30 -11.71
CA PRO A 66 8.30 9.30 -12.88
C PRO A 66 9.79 9.14 -12.55
N VAL A 67 10.18 9.15 -11.27
CA VAL A 67 11.60 9.23 -10.85
C VAL A 67 12.06 8.02 -10.03
N SER A 68 11.15 7.13 -9.64
CA SER A 68 11.45 5.98 -8.80
C SER A 68 10.64 4.76 -9.21
N GLU A 69 11.12 3.59 -8.80
CA GLU A 69 10.30 2.39 -8.76
C GLU A 69 9.02 2.61 -7.95
N ASN A 70 8.01 1.78 -8.23
CA ASN A 70 6.77 1.81 -7.48
C ASN A 70 7.02 1.36 -6.03
N GLY A 71 6.29 1.95 -5.09
CA GLY A 71 6.47 1.67 -3.66
C GLY A 71 5.16 1.71 -2.90
N MET A 72 5.09 0.93 -1.82
CA MET A 72 4.01 0.97 -0.84
C MET A 72 4.42 1.91 0.29
N MET A 73 3.77 3.06 0.39
CA MET A 73 4.00 4.04 1.45
C MET A 73 3.00 3.87 2.58
N PHE A 74 3.49 3.95 3.81
CA PHE A 74 2.70 3.81 5.04
C PHE A 74 2.53 5.16 5.72
N PHE A 75 1.29 5.45 6.11
CA PHE A 75 0.94 6.65 6.84
C PHE A 75 0.10 6.32 8.07
N LEU A 76 0.30 7.08 9.14
CA LEU A 76 -0.54 7.08 10.33
C LEU A 76 -1.27 8.42 10.45
N SER A 77 -2.59 8.39 10.51
CA SER A 77 -3.39 9.58 10.80
C SER A 77 -3.42 9.83 12.31
N ASP A 78 -2.85 10.95 12.74
CA ASP A 78 -3.23 11.56 14.01
C ASP A 78 -4.42 12.53 13.78
N ARG A 79 -5.04 13.02 14.85
CA ARG A 79 -6.31 13.78 14.80
C ARG A 79 -6.30 15.02 13.90
N LYS A 80 -5.14 15.44 13.36
CA LYS A 80 -5.00 16.62 12.50
C LYS A 80 -4.15 16.39 11.25
N THR A 81 -3.25 15.40 11.25
CA THR A 81 -2.27 15.19 10.18
C THR A 81 -2.05 13.72 9.88
N LYS A 82 -1.59 13.41 8.66
CA LYS A 82 -1.11 12.07 8.30
C LYS A 82 0.41 12.10 8.27
N GLN A 83 1.03 11.28 9.11
CA GLN A 83 2.47 11.17 9.24
C GLN A 83 2.99 10.03 8.36
N PHE A 84 4.00 10.28 7.55
CA PHE A 84 4.74 9.23 6.85
C PHE A 84 5.51 8.36 7.85
N LYS A 85 5.42 7.03 7.70
CA LYS A 85 6.01 6.05 8.63
C LYS A 85 7.05 5.15 7.97
N GLY A 86 6.95 4.96 6.67
CA GLY A 86 7.91 4.14 5.94
C GLY A 86 7.45 3.86 4.52
N VAL A 87 8.39 3.44 3.69
CA VAL A 87 8.13 2.98 2.33
C VAL A 87 8.81 1.65 2.13
N TRP A 88 8.11 0.73 1.50
CA TRP A 88 8.68 -0.50 0.98
C TRP A 88 8.62 -0.47 -0.54
N GLY A 89 9.66 -0.94 -1.20
CA GLY A 89 9.72 -1.09 -2.65
C GLY A 89 10.65 -2.25 -3.01
N GLY A 90 10.48 -2.75 -4.24
CA GLY A 90 11.26 -3.86 -4.75
C GLY A 90 10.41 -5.05 -5.15
N TRP A 91 11.10 -6.13 -5.51
CA TRP A 91 10.50 -7.40 -5.83
C TRP A 91 10.37 -8.23 -4.56
N ALA A 92 9.21 -8.83 -4.34
CA ALA A 92 9.02 -9.85 -3.32
C ALA A 92 8.51 -11.18 -3.93
N THR A 93 8.84 -12.25 -3.23
CA THR A 93 8.46 -13.64 -3.45
C THR A 93 7.62 -14.13 -2.26
N PRO A 94 6.88 -15.25 -2.40
CA PRO A 94 6.09 -15.79 -1.29
C PRO A 94 6.89 -16.08 -0.01
N ASP A 95 8.18 -16.42 -0.12
CA ASP A 95 9.06 -16.67 1.02
C ASP A 95 9.36 -15.41 1.85
N ASP A 96 9.32 -14.22 1.23
CA ASP A 96 9.57 -12.92 1.88
C ASP A 96 8.41 -12.49 2.78
N ARG A 97 7.25 -13.15 2.67
CA ARG A 97 6.00 -12.78 3.34
C ARG A 97 6.18 -12.54 4.84
N LYS A 98 6.91 -13.42 5.54
CA LYS A 98 7.11 -13.31 6.99
C LYS A 98 7.94 -12.09 7.36
N GLU A 99 8.99 -11.81 6.58
CA GLU A 99 9.84 -10.64 6.80
C GLU A 99 9.08 -9.34 6.53
N LEU A 100 8.27 -9.30 5.47
CA LEU A 100 7.45 -8.14 5.12
C LEU A 100 6.41 -7.80 6.20
N ILE A 101 5.78 -8.82 6.80
CA ILE A 101 4.88 -8.63 7.94
C ILE A 101 5.66 -8.03 9.12
N SER A 102 6.80 -8.62 9.46
CA SER A 102 7.63 -8.16 10.58
C SER A 102 8.13 -6.73 10.38
N TRP A 103 8.50 -6.36 9.16
CA TRP A 103 8.91 -5.00 8.81
C TRP A 103 7.76 -4.00 8.99
N ALA A 104 6.57 -4.32 8.46
CA ALA A 104 5.40 -3.44 8.56
C ALA A 104 4.92 -3.27 10.01
N GLU A 105 4.92 -4.35 10.80
CA GLU A 105 4.64 -4.27 12.24
C GLU A 105 5.74 -3.50 12.99
N GLY A 106 7.00 -3.61 12.57
CA GLY A 106 8.13 -2.88 13.14
C GLY A 106 8.04 -1.36 12.99
N ILE A 107 7.41 -0.86 11.91
CA ILE A 107 7.08 0.57 11.77
C ILE A 107 5.78 0.97 12.51
N GLY A 108 5.09 0.01 13.12
CA GLY A 108 3.88 0.21 13.93
C GLY A 108 2.56 -0.09 13.21
N ALA A 109 2.58 -0.62 11.98
CA ALA A 109 1.36 -0.91 11.25
C ALA A 109 0.53 -2.02 11.96
N PRO A 110 -0.81 -1.97 11.91
CA PRO A 110 -1.65 -2.98 12.51
C PRO A 110 -1.42 -4.36 11.87
N PRO A 111 -1.49 -5.47 12.62
CA PRO A 111 -1.21 -6.81 12.09
C PRO A 111 -2.04 -7.22 10.88
N THR A 112 -3.28 -6.72 10.76
CA THR A 112 -4.13 -6.96 9.59
C THR A 112 -3.60 -6.22 8.36
N LEU A 113 -3.20 -4.96 8.51
CA LEU A 113 -2.62 -4.17 7.41
C LEU A 113 -1.27 -4.75 6.98
N ALA A 114 -0.42 -5.15 7.93
CA ALA A 114 0.88 -5.76 7.66
C ALA A 114 0.76 -7.05 6.85
N ARG A 115 -0.17 -7.95 7.24
CA ARG A 115 -0.47 -9.18 6.48
C ARG A 115 -0.95 -8.88 5.06
N CYS A 116 -1.88 -7.95 4.91
CA CYS A 116 -2.43 -7.61 3.60
C CYS A 116 -1.46 -6.93 2.67
N PHE A 117 -0.59 -6.08 3.22
CA PHE A 117 0.55 -5.56 2.49
C PHE A 117 1.44 -6.69 1.98
N ALA A 118 1.89 -7.58 2.87
CA ALA A 118 2.77 -8.68 2.49
C ALA A 118 2.12 -9.56 1.43
N ASP A 119 0.88 -10.00 1.65
CA ASP A 119 0.11 -10.79 0.67
C ASP A 119 -0.02 -10.06 -0.67
N SER A 120 -0.26 -8.74 -0.67
CA SER A 120 -0.40 -7.94 -1.88
C SER A 120 0.88 -7.83 -2.70
N VAL A 121 2.05 -7.77 -2.06
CA VAL A 121 3.34 -7.61 -2.77
C VAL A 121 4.00 -8.94 -3.11
N THR A 122 3.56 -10.05 -2.48
CA THR A 122 4.00 -11.41 -2.79
C THR A 122 3.02 -12.17 -3.69
N ALA A 123 1.80 -11.68 -3.88
CA ALA A 123 0.81 -12.27 -4.78
C ALA A 123 1.29 -12.16 -6.23
N ARG A 124 1.80 -13.29 -6.74
CA ARG A 124 2.14 -13.52 -8.14
C ARG A 124 1.28 -14.65 -8.68
#